data_AF-A0A937P457-F1
#
_entry.id   AF-A0A937P457-F1
#
_cell.length_a   1.000
_cell.length_b   1.000
_cell.length_c   1.000
_cell.angle_alpha   90.00
_cell.angle_beta   90.00
_cell.angle_gamma   90.00
#
_symmetry.space_group_name_H-M   'P 1'
#
loop_
_entity.id
_entity.type
_entity.pdbx_description
1 polymer ?
#
loop_
_entity_poly.entity_id
_entity_poly.type
_entity_poly.pdbx_seq_one_letter_code
_entity_poly.pdbx_strand_id
1 'polypeptide(L)'
;MRKLIILLLFPFALFGQDVQINTAGAGDVNINVAGAGNLQLYRPVQFTFTADGGDMDFGGKLSTLSNIAVVINFGDGTSERVEGTDIQTDHTYSSAGDYIIWIDNAINLTKLDFGYYGNQNATQYNLSGDIIVVQILTNLTHLYLNSTSVSGDITVVQNLTNLTHLYLNSTSVSGDIEAVQNLTNLIYLRL
;
A
#
# COMPACT_ATOMS: atom_id res chain seq x y z
N MET A 1 -4.96 15.42 26.77
CA MET A 1 -4.32 14.15 26.36
C MET A 1 -5.26 13.43 25.40
N ARG A 2 -4.93 13.39 24.10
CA ARG A 2 -5.75 12.68 23.11
C ARG A 2 -5.47 11.18 23.26
N LYS A 3 -6.52 10.41 23.59
CA LYS A 3 -6.44 8.94 23.63
C LYS A 3 -6.31 8.46 22.19
N LEU A 4 -5.17 7.86 21.85
CA LEU A 4 -5.01 7.09 20.62
C LEU A 4 -5.75 5.76 20.84
N ILE A 5 -6.92 5.61 20.22
CA ILE A 5 -7.67 4.34 20.23
C ILE A 5 -7.13 3.53 19.05
N ILE A 6 -6.27 2.56 19.34
CA ILE A 6 -5.86 1.55 18.35
C ILE A 6 -6.92 0.45 18.41
N LEU A 7 -7.68 0.29 17.32
CA LEU A 7 -8.68 -0.77 17.18
C LEU A 7 -7.95 -2.10 16.94
N LEU A 8 -7.64 -2.83 18.01
CA LEU A 8 -7.12 -4.20 17.92
C LEU A 8 -8.30 -5.15 17.65
N LEU A 9 -8.38 -5.72 16.45
CA LEU A 9 -9.36 -6.74 16.11
C LEU A 9 -8.79 -8.15 16.35
N PHE A 10 -8.82 -8.66 17.60
CA PHE A 10 -8.73 -10.10 17.88
C PHE A 10 -9.49 -10.50 19.17
N PRO A 11 -9.97 -11.75 19.29
CA PRO A 11 -10.99 -12.17 20.27
C PRO A 11 -10.47 -12.58 21.65
N PHE A 12 -9.22 -12.28 22.02
CA PHE A 12 -8.70 -12.63 23.35
C PHE A 12 -8.63 -11.40 24.26
N ALA A 13 -9.45 -11.43 25.32
CA ALA A 13 -9.47 -10.42 26.36
C ALA A 13 -8.12 -10.36 27.10
N LEU A 14 -7.33 -9.32 26.86
CA LEU A 14 -6.17 -8.96 27.70
C LEU A 14 -6.65 -7.98 28.77
N PHE A 15 -7.24 -8.48 29.86
CA PHE A 15 -7.46 -7.66 31.05
C PHE A 15 -6.19 -7.68 31.92
N GLY A 16 -5.56 -6.51 32.11
CA GLY A 16 -4.70 -6.25 33.28
C GLY A 16 -3.18 -6.34 33.11
N GLN A 17 -2.61 -6.27 31.91
CA GLN A 17 -1.15 -6.09 31.76
C GLN A 17 -0.80 -4.78 31.04
N ASP A 18 0.16 -4.05 31.60
CA ASP A 18 0.64 -2.77 31.06
C ASP A 18 1.36 -2.99 29.72
N VAL A 19 0.75 -2.54 28.62
CA VAL A 19 1.39 -2.51 27.30
C VAL A 19 2.34 -1.30 27.24
N GLN A 20 3.65 -1.55 27.25
CA GLN A 20 4.67 -0.51 27.07
C GLN A 20 4.87 -0.25 25.57
N ILE A 21 4.52 0.95 25.10
CA ILE A 21 4.73 1.38 23.71
C ILE A 21 5.99 2.25 23.66
N ASN A 22 7.09 1.73 23.10
CA ASN A 22 8.30 2.50 22.85
C ASN A 22 8.25 3.06 21.43
N THR A 23 7.81 4.31 21.27
CA THR A 23 7.83 5.00 19.97
C THR A 23 9.16 5.74 19.76
N ALA A 24 10.08 5.11 19.02
CA ALA A 24 11.24 5.82 18.47
C ALA A 24 10.90 6.36 17.08
N GLY A 25 10.29 7.56 17.02
CA GLY A 25 10.01 8.24 15.76
C GLY A 25 8.92 7.58 14.90
N ALA A 26 8.70 8.13 13.69
CA ALA A 26 7.69 7.68 12.72
C ALA A 26 8.03 6.32 12.06
N GLY A 27 8.64 5.38 12.78
CA GLY A 27 9.00 4.04 12.31
C GLY A 27 8.07 2.97 12.85
N ASP A 28 8.22 1.74 12.33
CA ASP A 28 7.50 0.55 12.78
C ASP A 28 7.62 0.39 14.31
N VAL A 29 6.50 0.10 14.97
CA VAL A 29 6.47 -0.03 16.45
C VAL A 29 6.56 -1.49 16.82
N ASN A 30 7.66 -1.89 17.46
CA ASN A 30 7.77 -3.21 18.10
C ASN A 30 7.08 -3.16 19.47
N ILE A 31 5.96 -3.86 19.62
CA ILE A 31 5.27 -4.04 20.89
C ILE A 31 5.68 -5.41 21.44
N ASN A 32 6.44 -5.44 22.52
CA ASN A 32 6.73 -6.69 23.23
C ASN A 32 5.56 -6.98 24.18
N VAL A 33 4.70 -7.93 23.81
CA VAL A 33 3.60 -8.38 24.66
C VAL A 33 4.05 -9.62 25.41
N ALA A 34 4.15 -9.52 26.74
CA ALA A 34 4.53 -10.64 27.59
C ALA A 34 3.62 -11.86 27.32
N GLY A 35 4.20 -12.93 26.78
CA GLY A 35 3.49 -14.16 26.44
C GLY A 35 2.94 -14.26 25.00
N ALA A 36 2.97 -13.20 24.19
CA ALA A 36 2.55 -13.23 22.78
C ALA A 36 3.70 -13.00 21.78
N GLY A 37 4.92 -12.72 22.26
CA GLY A 37 6.09 -12.45 21.42
C GLY A 37 6.18 -10.99 20.96
N ASN A 38 7.13 -10.70 20.06
CA ASN A 38 7.28 -9.39 19.46
C ASN A 38 6.16 -9.15 18.42
N LEU A 39 5.32 -8.16 18.65
CA LEU A 39 4.32 -7.69 17.69
C LEU A 39 4.93 -6.54 16.88
N GLN A 40 5.12 -6.71 15.57
CA GLN A 40 5.56 -5.64 14.68
C GLN A 40 4.36 -4.87 14.14
N LEU A 41 4.25 -3.60 14.49
CA LEU A 41 3.29 -2.67 13.90
C LEU A 41 3.95 -2.05 12.67
N TYR A 42 3.73 -2.66 11.50
CA TYR A 42 4.21 -2.12 10.24
C TYR A 42 3.53 -0.79 9.93
N ARG A 43 4.28 0.16 9.35
CA ARG A 43 3.69 1.35 8.73
C ARG A 43 2.65 0.90 7.71
N PRO A 44 1.43 1.46 7.74
CA PRO A 44 0.42 1.10 6.76
C PRO A 44 0.92 1.47 5.35
N VAL A 45 0.56 0.65 4.37
CA VAL A 45 0.81 0.98 2.96
C VAL A 45 -0.02 2.21 2.66
N GLN A 46 0.65 3.34 2.40
CA GLN A 46 0.01 4.63 2.23
C GLN A 46 0.52 5.35 0.99
N PHE A 47 -0.40 5.96 0.26
CA PHE A 47 -0.12 6.87 -0.84
C PHE A 47 -0.91 8.15 -0.63
N THR A 48 -0.50 9.24 -1.27
CA THR A 48 -1.29 10.46 -1.34
C THR A 48 -1.94 10.53 -2.70
N PHE A 49 -3.24 10.77 -2.73
CA PHE A 49 -3.99 11.01 -3.95
C PHE A 49 -4.53 12.43 -3.96
N THR A 50 -4.24 13.20 -5.01
CA THR A 50 -4.75 14.57 -5.18
C THR A 50 -6.03 14.54 -6.02
N ALA A 51 -7.18 14.70 -5.38
CA ALA A 51 -8.47 14.80 -6.06
C ALA A 51 -8.70 16.21 -6.62
N ASP A 52 -9.47 16.31 -7.70
CA ASP A 52 -9.91 17.60 -8.26
C ASP A 52 -11.35 17.97 -7.85
N GLY A 53 -12.05 17.04 -7.18
CA GLY A 53 -13.42 17.23 -6.71
C GLY A 53 -14.48 17.03 -7.79
N GLY A 54 -14.13 16.33 -8.88
CA GLY A 54 -15.00 15.95 -9.98
C GLY A 54 -15.53 14.51 -9.88
N ASP A 55 -16.04 13.96 -10.99
CA ASP A 55 -16.50 12.57 -11.05
C ASP A 55 -15.34 11.58 -11.29
N MET A 56 -15.25 10.54 -10.46
CA MET A 56 -14.28 9.43 -10.55
C MET A 56 -12.81 9.84 -10.49
N ASP A 57 -12.39 10.43 -9.38
CA ASP A 57 -10.99 10.83 -9.21
C ASP A 57 -10.03 9.63 -9.09
N PHE A 58 -10.37 8.63 -8.27
CA PHE A 58 -9.48 7.50 -7.96
C PHE A 58 -9.97 6.19 -8.58
N GLY A 59 -9.05 5.44 -9.17
CA GLY A 59 -9.31 4.11 -9.73
C GLY A 59 -8.10 3.21 -9.61
N GLY A 60 -8.34 1.92 -9.33
CA GLY A 60 -7.30 0.92 -9.12
C GLY A 60 -7.83 -0.50 -9.21
N LYS A 61 -6.91 -1.47 -9.26
CA LYS A 61 -7.22 -2.88 -9.15
C LYS A 61 -6.41 -3.52 -8.05
N LEU A 62 -7.06 -4.35 -7.25
CA LEU A 62 -6.37 -5.14 -6.24
C LEU A 62 -6.69 -6.62 -6.43
N SER A 63 -5.72 -7.46 -6.07
CA SER A 63 -5.95 -8.89 -5.85
C SER A 63 -5.41 -9.25 -4.48
N THR A 64 -6.09 -10.17 -3.80
CA THR A 64 -5.73 -10.63 -2.47
C THR A 64 -5.38 -12.12 -2.46
N LEU A 65 -4.78 -12.57 -1.37
CA LEU A 65 -4.73 -14.00 -1.05
C LEU A 65 -6.16 -14.54 -0.92
N SER A 66 -6.36 -15.79 -1.38
CA SER A 66 -7.69 -16.40 -1.41
C SER A 66 -8.39 -16.35 -0.06
N ASN A 67 -9.63 -15.85 -0.05
CA ASN A 67 -10.48 -15.70 1.13
C ASN A 67 -9.92 -14.78 2.23
N ILE A 68 -8.96 -13.91 1.89
CA ILE A 68 -8.43 -12.89 2.80
C ILE A 68 -8.70 -11.53 2.17
N ALA A 69 -9.43 -10.68 2.89
CA ALA A 69 -9.73 -9.34 2.41
C ALA A 69 -8.73 -8.31 2.94
N VAL A 70 -8.63 -7.23 2.18
CA VAL A 70 -8.01 -5.97 2.61
C VAL A 70 -9.08 -4.88 2.69
N VAL A 71 -8.75 -3.78 3.35
CA VAL A 71 -9.62 -2.60 3.38
C VAL A 71 -8.83 -1.40 2.89
N ILE A 72 -9.32 -0.75 1.84
CA ILE A 72 -8.79 0.54 1.40
C ILE A 72 -9.54 1.62 2.16
N ASN A 73 -8.82 2.53 2.80
CA ASN A 73 -9.37 3.77 3.32
C ASN A 73 -8.98 4.90 2.38
N PHE A 74 -9.97 5.67 1.93
CA PHE A 74 -9.75 6.75 0.95
C PHE A 74 -9.33 8.07 1.59
N GLY A 75 -9.19 8.13 2.93
CA GLY A 75 -8.71 9.33 3.62
C GLY A 75 -9.76 10.44 3.81
N ASP A 76 -10.98 10.27 3.29
CA ASP A 76 -12.12 11.17 3.48
C ASP A 76 -13.15 10.65 4.51
N GLY A 77 -12.82 9.56 5.20
CA GLY A 77 -13.70 8.86 6.15
C GLY A 77 -14.50 7.71 5.54
N THR A 78 -14.36 7.45 4.23
CA THR A 78 -14.93 6.28 3.58
C THR A 78 -13.89 5.18 3.36
N SER A 79 -14.38 3.97 3.14
CA SER A 79 -13.54 2.77 2.96
C SER A 79 -14.22 1.72 2.11
N GLU A 80 -13.43 0.90 1.42
CA GLU A 80 -13.89 -0.25 0.64
C GLU A 80 -13.20 -1.54 1.09
N ARG A 81 -13.98 -2.60 1.28
CA ARG A 81 -13.46 -3.95 1.55
C ARG A 81 -13.27 -4.69 0.23
N VAL A 82 -12.06 -5.18 -0.01
CA VAL A 82 -11.70 -5.88 -1.25
C VAL A 82 -11.26 -7.31 -0.96
N GLU A 83 -11.81 -8.27 -1.69
CA GLU A 83 -11.50 -9.70 -1.55
C GLU A 83 -11.60 -10.39 -2.92
N GLY A 84 -10.58 -11.16 -3.29
CA GLY A 84 -10.56 -11.92 -4.54
C GLY A 84 -9.52 -11.41 -5.53
N THR A 85 -9.76 -11.65 -6.82
CA THR A 85 -8.80 -11.40 -7.90
C THR A 85 -9.31 -10.30 -8.82
N ASP A 86 -8.42 -9.38 -9.18
CA ASP A 86 -8.66 -8.27 -10.13
C ASP A 86 -9.93 -7.47 -9.83
N ILE A 87 -10.15 -7.17 -8.55
CA ILE A 87 -11.26 -6.34 -8.11
C ILE A 87 -10.93 -4.88 -8.44
N GLN A 88 -11.79 -4.25 -9.25
CA GLN A 88 -11.75 -2.81 -9.52
C GLN A 88 -12.25 -2.05 -8.29
N THR A 89 -11.54 -1.00 -7.94
CA THR A 89 -11.85 -0.12 -6.81
C THR A 89 -11.84 1.30 -7.35
N ASP A 90 -12.98 1.99 -7.26
CA ASP A 90 -13.13 3.35 -7.74
C ASP A 90 -13.69 4.22 -6.61
N HIS A 91 -13.23 5.47 -6.53
CA HIS A 91 -13.70 6.41 -5.53
C HIS A 91 -13.80 7.82 -6.08
N THR A 92 -14.82 8.54 -5.62
CA THR A 92 -15.09 9.94 -5.99
C THR A 92 -15.00 10.81 -4.75
N TYR A 93 -14.16 11.83 -4.78
CA TYR A 93 -14.02 12.79 -3.69
C TYR A 93 -14.96 13.97 -3.90
N SER A 94 -15.70 14.33 -2.86
CA SER A 94 -16.63 15.46 -2.90
C SER A 94 -15.97 16.85 -2.97
N SER A 95 -14.65 16.92 -2.84
CA SER A 95 -13.88 18.18 -2.88
C SER A 95 -12.47 17.93 -3.40
N ALA A 96 -11.89 18.96 -4.03
CA ALA A 96 -10.48 18.95 -4.37
C ALA A 96 -9.60 18.92 -3.11
N GLY A 97 -8.48 18.21 -3.19
CA GLY A 97 -7.51 18.15 -2.08
C GLY A 97 -6.64 16.92 -2.11
N ASP A 98 -5.69 16.88 -1.16
CA ASP A 98 -4.82 15.74 -0.96
C ASP A 98 -5.41 14.79 0.08
N TYR A 99 -5.55 13.53 -0.30
CA TYR A 99 -6.10 12.47 0.52
C TYR A 99 -5.05 11.39 0.75
N ILE A 100 -4.83 11.05 2.02
CA ILE A 100 -3.97 9.92 2.36
C ILE A 100 -4.81 8.66 2.23
N ILE A 101 -4.52 7.87 1.21
CA ILE A 101 -5.09 6.55 1.01
C ILE A 101 -4.21 5.55 1.75
N TRP A 102 -4.79 4.67 2.55
CA TRP A 102 -4.05 3.56 3.14
C TRP A 102 -4.80 2.23 3.04
N ILE A 103 -4.04 1.15 2.96
CA ILE A 103 -4.58 -0.21 2.84
C ILE A 103 -4.29 -0.98 4.14
N ASP A 104 -5.36 -1.35 4.85
CA ASP A 104 -5.28 -2.24 6.00
C ASP A 104 -5.10 -3.69 5.54
N ASN A 105 -4.29 -4.46 6.29
CA ASN A 105 -3.93 -5.85 5.97
C ASN A 105 -3.28 -6.02 4.59
N ALA A 106 -2.62 -4.98 4.08
CA ALA A 106 -2.02 -4.94 2.75
C ALA A 106 -1.01 -6.06 2.48
N ILE A 107 -0.38 -6.64 3.51
CA ILE A 107 0.51 -7.81 3.38
C ILE A 107 -0.15 -9.01 2.67
N ASN A 108 -1.49 -9.04 2.60
CA ASN A 108 -2.26 -10.08 1.91
C ASN A 108 -2.55 -9.74 0.44
N LEU A 109 -2.01 -8.65 -0.10
CA LEU A 109 -2.13 -8.32 -1.51
C LEU A 109 -1.23 -9.22 -2.37
N THR A 110 -1.80 -9.67 -3.48
CA THR A 110 -1.09 -10.37 -4.56
C THR A 110 -0.97 -9.50 -5.82
N LYS A 111 -1.81 -8.46 -5.96
CA LYS A 111 -1.67 -7.40 -6.96
C LYS A 111 -1.98 -6.06 -6.31
N LEU A 112 -1.11 -5.09 -6.56
CA LEU A 112 -1.33 -3.67 -6.29
C LEU A 112 -1.20 -2.94 -7.62
N ASP A 113 -2.30 -2.38 -8.07
CA ASP A 113 -2.38 -1.75 -9.37
C ASP A 113 -3.13 -0.42 -9.29
N PHE A 114 -2.34 0.65 -9.19
CA PHE A 114 -2.79 2.04 -9.24
C PHE A 114 -2.18 2.77 -10.44
N GLY A 115 -1.75 2.02 -11.46
CA GLY A 115 -1.15 2.55 -12.69
C GLY A 115 -2.20 2.94 -13.74
N TYR A 116 -1.77 3.74 -14.73
CA TYR A 116 -2.67 4.17 -15.82
C TYR A 116 -2.91 3.15 -16.93
N TYR A 117 -4.20 2.96 -17.26
CA TYR A 117 -4.70 2.06 -18.31
C TYR A 117 -5.31 2.75 -19.54
N GLY A 118 -5.48 4.07 -19.53
CA GLY A 118 -6.19 4.79 -20.61
C GLY A 118 -5.32 5.21 -21.82
N ASN A 119 -5.94 5.89 -22.78
CA ASN A 119 -5.33 6.34 -24.03
C ASN A 119 -4.84 7.80 -23.97
N GLN A 120 -3.55 8.00 -23.69
CA GLN A 120 -2.69 9.12 -24.15
C GLN A 120 -3.08 10.59 -23.91
N ASN A 121 -4.17 10.93 -23.23
CA ASN A 121 -4.53 12.34 -22.99
C ASN A 121 -4.74 12.72 -21.51
N ALA A 122 -4.62 11.77 -20.57
CA ALA A 122 -4.55 12.12 -19.15
C ALA A 122 -3.09 12.39 -18.75
N THR A 123 -2.84 13.62 -18.30
CA THR A 123 -1.65 13.97 -17.53
C THR A 123 -1.70 13.14 -16.23
N GLN A 124 -0.70 12.28 -15.98
CA GLN A 124 -0.32 11.67 -14.69
C GLN A 124 -1.46 11.37 -13.69
N TYR A 125 -1.64 10.11 -13.28
CA TYR A 125 -2.49 9.83 -12.10
C TYR A 125 -1.98 10.64 -10.93
N ASN A 126 -2.90 11.32 -10.25
CA ASN A 126 -2.64 12.17 -9.11
C ASN A 126 -2.21 11.40 -7.85
N LEU A 127 -1.67 10.19 -8.01
CA LEU A 127 -1.09 9.38 -6.95
C LEU A 127 0.38 9.76 -6.77
N SER A 128 0.77 10.09 -5.56
CA SER A 128 2.14 10.38 -5.15
C SER A 128 2.47 9.65 -3.85
N GLY A 129 3.74 9.67 -3.48
CA GLY A 129 4.25 9.00 -2.29
C GLY A 129 5.63 8.41 -2.53
N ASP A 130 6.17 7.81 -1.48
CA ASP A 130 7.43 7.08 -1.54
C ASP A 130 7.14 5.59 -1.71
N ILE A 131 7.77 4.95 -2.71
CA ILE A 131 7.61 3.54 -3.02
C ILE A 131 8.07 2.62 -1.87
N ILE A 132 8.82 3.11 -0.88
CA ILE A 132 9.23 2.37 0.32
C ILE A 132 8.09 1.59 1.00
N VAL A 133 6.85 2.08 0.88
CA VAL A 133 5.67 1.42 1.45
C VAL A 133 5.38 0.04 0.87
N VAL A 134 5.88 -0.29 -0.32
CA VAL A 134 5.66 -1.61 -0.94
C VAL A 134 6.61 -2.70 -0.42
N GLN A 135 7.66 -2.35 0.32
CA GLN A 135 8.71 -3.29 0.73
C GLN A 135 8.18 -4.47 1.58
N ILE A 136 7.04 -4.27 2.24
CA ILE A 136 6.40 -5.28 3.13
C ILE A 136 5.44 -6.21 2.37
N LEU A 137 5.17 -5.95 1.09
CA LEU A 137 4.16 -6.63 0.29
C LEU A 137 4.71 -7.89 -0.38
N THR A 138 5.29 -8.78 0.43
CA THR A 138 6.06 -9.96 -0.04
C THR A 138 5.24 -10.95 -0.87
N ASN A 139 3.92 -10.88 -0.82
CA ASN A 139 3.01 -11.73 -1.60
C ASN A 139 2.69 -11.16 -3.00
N LEU A 140 3.18 -9.96 -3.35
CA LEU A 140 2.90 -9.37 -4.65
C LEU A 140 3.48 -10.20 -5.79
N THR A 141 2.61 -10.43 -6.76
CA THR A 141 2.94 -10.99 -8.07
C THR A 141 2.90 -9.92 -9.17
N HIS A 142 2.17 -8.83 -8.93
CA HIS A 142 2.02 -7.71 -9.85
C HIS A 142 2.10 -6.39 -9.08
N LEU A 143 2.99 -5.50 -9.50
CA LEU A 143 3.09 -4.13 -8.99
C LEU A 143 3.03 -3.15 -10.16
N TYR A 144 1.94 -2.39 -10.25
CA TYR A 144 1.70 -1.41 -11.31
C TYR A 144 1.47 -0.03 -10.69
N LEU A 145 2.45 0.85 -10.87
CA LEU A 145 2.40 2.25 -10.42
C LEU A 145 2.73 3.20 -11.58
N ASN A 146 2.70 2.71 -12.82
CA ASN A 146 3.09 3.49 -14.00
C ASN A 146 2.22 4.74 -14.19
N SER A 147 2.82 5.80 -14.71
CA SER A 147 2.14 7.09 -14.95
C SER A 147 1.59 7.75 -13.67
N THR A 148 2.33 7.65 -12.56
CA THR A 148 2.01 8.31 -11.28
C THR A 148 3.14 9.27 -10.88
N SER A 149 2.97 10.01 -9.80
CA SER A 149 4.01 10.83 -9.15
C SER A 149 4.73 10.08 -8.01
N VAL A 150 4.61 8.74 -7.96
CA VAL A 150 5.35 7.94 -6.97
C VAL A 150 6.86 8.11 -7.18
N SER A 151 7.59 8.24 -6.08
CA SER A 151 9.03 8.50 -6.03
C SER A 151 9.73 7.53 -5.09
N GLY A 152 11.04 7.67 -4.91
CA GLY A 152 11.84 6.84 -4.01
C GLY A 152 12.81 5.93 -4.77
N ASP A 153 13.39 4.98 -4.05
CA ASP A 153 14.43 4.09 -4.56
C ASP A 153 13.85 2.71 -4.94
N ILE A 154 14.19 2.18 -6.12
CA ILE A 154 13.72 0.89 -6.62
C ILE A 154 14.20 -0.30 -5.77
N THR A 155 15.29 -0.16 -5.00
CA THR A 155 15.81 -1.21 -4.10
C THR A 155 14.77 -1.84 -3.17
N VAL A 156 13.66 -1.14 -2.92
CA VAL A 156 12.51 -1.62 -2.12
C VAL A 156 11.86 -2.88 -2.69
N VAL A 157 12.02 -3.15 -3.99
CA VAL A 157 11.45 -4.35 -4.63
C VAL A 157 12.33 -5.59 -4.50
N GLN A 158 13.57 -5.47 -4.01
CA GLN A 158 14.58 -6.55 -4.04
C GLN A 158 14.15 -7.85 -3.36
N ASN A 159 13.26 -7.75 -2.35
CA ASN A 159 12.75 -8.89 -1.59
C ASN A 159 11.37 -9.37 -2.06
N LEU A 160 10.77 -8.73 -3.08
CA LEU A 160 9.47 -9.10 -3.62
C LEU A 160 9.61 -10.22 -4.65
N THR A 161 10.21 -11.33 -4.24
CA THR A 161 10.64 -12.44 -5.13
C THR A 161 9.50 -13.14 -5.86
N ASN A 162 8.25 -12.90 -5.45
CA ASN A 162 7.04 -13.40 -6.11
C ASN A 162 6.62 -12.55 -7.32
N LEU A 163 7.23 -11.39 -7.54
CA LEU A 163 6.89 -10.51 -8.65
C LEU A 163 7.10 -11.21 -10.00
N THR A 164 6.05 -11.16 -10.80
CA THR A 164 6.04 -11.57 -12.22
C THR A 164 5.93 -10.36 -13.14
N HIS A 165 5.35 -9.27 -12.66
CA HIS A 165 5.22 -8.02 -13.41
C HIS A 165 5.53 -6.81 -12.52
N LEU A 166 6.42 -5.94 -12.99
CA LEU A 166 6.81 -4.70 -12.31
C LEU A 166 6.80 -3.52 -13.28
N TYR A 167 5.80 -2.62 -13.16
CA TYR A 167 5.64 -1.46 -14.03
C TYR A 167 5.72 -0.18 -13.20
N LEU A 168 6.84 0.53 -13.36
CA LEU A 168 7.17 1.80 -12.73
C LEU A 168 7.49 2.89 -13.78
N ASN A 169 7.25 2.64 -15.06
CA ASN A 169 7.49 3.63 -16.11
C ASN A 169 6.64 4.90 -15.92
N SER A 170 7.19 6.04 -16.28
CA SER A 170 6.54 7.35 -16.08
C SER A 170 6.22 7.62 -14.59
N THR A 171 7.13 7.24 -13.70
CA THR A 171 7.14 7.64 -12.28
C THR A 171 8.37 8.51 -11.98
N SER A 172 8.55 8.91 -10.73
CA SER A 172 9.79 9.51 -10.21
C SER A 172 10.61 8.52 -9.38
N VAL A 173 10.38 7.21 -9.53
CA VAL A 173 11.21 6.18 -8.90
C VAL A 173 12.58 6.17 -9.57
N SER A 174 13.63 6.06 -8.75
CA SER A 174 15.03 6.09 -9.18
C SER A 174 15.82 4.96 -8.50
N GLY A 175 17.13 4.90 -8.69
CA GLY A 175 18.00 3.91 -8.06
C GLY A 175 18.64 2.96 -9.08
N ASP A 176 19.31 1.92 -8.57
CA ASP A 176 20.05 0.96 -9.39
C ASP A 176 19.17 -0.19 -9.89
N ILE A 177 19.32 -0.55 -11.16
CA ILE A 177 18.65 -1.69 -11.76
C ILE A 177 19.04 -3.02 -11.11
N GLU A 178 20.18 -3.11 -10.43
CA GLU A 178 20.56 -4.28 -9.63
C GLU A 178 19.49 -4.67 -8.58
N ALA A 179 18.59 -3.75 -8.21
CA ALA A 179 17.44 -4.03 -7.35
C ALA A 179 16.56 -5.19 -7.85
N VAL A 180 16.49 -5.44 -9.16
CA VAL A 180 15.65 -6.52 -9.72
C VAL A 180 16.41 -7.82 -10.00
N GLN A 181 17.71 -7.89 -9.71
CA GLN A 181 18.58 -9.02 -10.10
C GLN A 181 18.12 -10.38 -9.54
N ASN A 182 17.50 -10.38 -8.35
CA ASN A 182 17.04 -11.59 -7.66
C ASN A 182 15.56 -11.91 -7.92
N LEU A 183 14.86 -11.12 -8.74
CA LEU A 183 13.46 -11.35 -9.09
C LEU A 183 13.35 -12.39 -10.22
N THR A 184 13.70 -13.63 -9.91
CA THR A 184 13.79 -14.72 -10.90
C THR A 184 12.47 -15.09 -11.55
N ASN A 185 11.33 -14.70 -10.97
CA ASN A 185 10.00 -14.92 -11.50
C ASN A 185 9.51 -13.79 -12.43
N LEU A 186 10.30 -12.73 -12.60
CA LEU A 186 9.90 -11.55 -13.35
C LEU A 186 9.80 -11.86 -14.86
N ILE A 187 8.61 -11.67 -15.40
CA ILE A 187 8.29 -11.87 -16.83
C ILE A 187 8.31 -10.53 -17.56
N TYR A 188 7.81 -9.47 -16.91
CA TYR A 188 7.76 -8.14 -17.49
C TYR A 188 8.31 -7.08 -16.53
N LEU A 189 9.18 -6.24 -17.08
CA LEU A 189 9.79 -5.09 -16.41
C LEU A 189 9.61 -3.84 -17.27
N ARG A 190 9.04 -2.78 -16.70
CA ARG A 190 8.96 -1.44 -17.29
C ARG A 190 9.34 -0.40 -16.25
N LEU A 191 10.36 0.40 -16.52
CA LEU A 191 10.90 1.43 -15.63
C LEU A 191 10.87 2.80 -16.30
#